data_AF-A0A954JV79-F1
#
_entry.id   AF-A0A954JV79-F1
#
_cell.length_a   1.000
_cell.length_b   1.000
_cell.length_c   1.000
_cell.angle_alpha   90.00
_cell.angle_beta   90.00
_cell.angle_gamma   90.00
#
_symmetry.space_group_name_H-M   'P 1'
#
loop_
_entity.id
_entity.type
_entity.pdbx_description
1 polymer ?
#
loop_
_entity_poly.entity_id
_entity_poly.type
_entity_poly.pdbx_seq_one_letter_code
_entity_poly.pdbx_strand_id
1 'polypeptide(L)' 'MSDKKDFEVPCVVSRRSLQFSSKGTQRLNLGEVIELDVMTVSEEDVERKICSLYITREKLLAVLDLIEPASYA' A
#
# COMPACT_ATOMS: atom_id res chain seq x y z
N MET A 1 15.67 -9.00 -12.39
CA MET A 1 14.27 -9.49 -12.32
C MET A 1 13.61 -8.69 -11.22
N SER A 2 12.64 -7.87 -11.62
CA SER A 2 11.81 -6.89 -10.91
C SER A 2 11.91 -6.76 -9.38
N ASP A 3 12.45 -5.62 -8.94
CA ASP A 3 12.30 -4.98 -7.62
C ASP A 3 10.84 -4.58 -7.26
N LYS A 4 9.83 -5.27 -7.81
CA LYS A 4 8.40 -4.91 -7.66
C LYS A 4 7.75 -5.43 -6.37
N LYS A 5 8.45 -6.22 -5.57
CA LYS A 5 7.91 -6.88 -4.37
C LYS A 5 8.24 -6.19 -3.04
N ASP A 6 9.11 -5.17 -3.05
CA ASP A 6 9.62 -4.57 -1.80
C ASP A 6 8.57 -3.76 -1.03
N PHE A 7 7.41 -3.49 -1.63
CA PHE A 7 6.32 -2.76 -1.00
C PHE A 7 4.99 -3.51 -1.07
N GLU A 8 5.02 -4.83 -0.98
CA GLU A 8 3.81 -5.62 -0.77
C GLU A 8 3.49 -5.71 0.74
N VAL A 9 2.28 -5.34 1.13
CA VAL A 9 1.78 -5.51 2.50
C VAL A 9 0.70 -6.58 2.50
N PRO A 10 0.97 -7.80 3.03
CA PRO A 10 0.00 -8.88 3.03
C PRO A 10 -1.12 -8.63 4.05
N CYS A 11 -2.33 -9.09 3.72
CA CYS A 11 -3.44 -9.12 4.66
C CYS A 11 -3.31 -10.34 5.58
N VAL A 12 -3.26 -10.12 6.89
CA VAL A 12 -3.08 -11.20 7.89
C VAL A 12 -4.30 -12.13 8.03
N VAL A 13 -5.48 -11.73 7.52
CA VAL A 13 -6.73 -12.51 7.63
C VAL A 13 -7.27 -13.01 6.28
N SER A 14 -6.68 -12.63 5.15
CA SER A 14 -7.16 -13.04 3.83
C SER A 14 -6.04 -13.15 2.80
N ARG A 15 -6.29 -13.83 1.67
CA ARG A 15 -5.35 -13.95 0.54
C ARG A 15 -5.31 -12.67 -0.32
N ARG A 16 -5.18 -11.52 0.34
CA ARG A 16 -5.12 -10.19 -0.29
C ARG A 16 -3.82 -9.51 0.11
N SER A 17 -3.37 -8.58 -0.72
CA SER A 17 -2.24 -7.72 -0.41
C SER A 17 -2.45 -6.31 -0.93
N LEU A 18 -1.78 -5.35 -0.29
CA LEU A 18 -1.64 -3.99 -0.80
C LEU A 18 -0.32 -3.90 -1.55
N GLN A 19 -0.35 -3.44 -2.79
CA GLN A 19 0.83 -3.20 -3.59
C GLN A 19 1.00 -1.71 -3.82
N PHE A 20 2.11 -1.15 -3.32
CA PHE A 20 2.39 0.27 -3.52
C PHE A 20 2.95 0.49 -4.92
N SER A 21 2.50 1.57 -5.57
CA SER A 21 3.05 1.99 -6.85
C SER A 21 4.50 2.43 -6.69
N SER A 22 5.40 1.84 -7.48
CA SER A 22 6.81 2.28 -7.54
C SER A 22 7.01 3.65 -8.18
N LYS A 23 5.93 4.26 -8.70
CA LYS A 23 5.95 5.60 -9.30
C LYS A 23 5.95 6.74 -8.26
N GLY A 24 5.87 6.43 -6.96
CA GLY A 24 5.82 7.44 -5.90
C GLY A 24 4.50 8.21 -5.87
N THR A 25 4.53 9.43 -5.33
CA THR A 25 3.34 10.30 -5.21
C THR A 25 3.01 10.98 -6.53
N GLN A 26 1.73 11.01 -6.90
CA GLN A 26 1.21 11.83 -7.99
C GLN A 26 0.45 13.03 -7.42
N ARG A 27 0.55 14.19 -8.06
CA ARG A 27 -0.21 15.37 -7.65
C ARG A 27 -1.56 15.36 -8.37
N LEU A 28 -2.63 15.12 -7.63
CA LEU A 28 -4.02 15.24 -8.11
C LEU A 28 -4.67 16.48 -7.48
N ASN A 29 -5.85 16.87 -7.95
CA ASN A 29 -6.62 18.00 -7.41
C ASN A 29 -6.96 17.90 -5.90
N LEU A 30 -6.60 16.79 -5.26
CA LEU A 30 -6.79 16.47 -3.84
C LEU A 30 -5.48 16.51 -3.00
N GLY A 31 -4.34 16.84 -3.61
CA GLY A 31 -3.02 16.86 -2.94
C GLY A 31 -2.01 15.87 -3.52
N GLU A 32 -0.96 15.57 -2.76
CA GLU A 32 0.01 14.51 -3.08
C GLU A 32 -0.61 13.15 -2.73
N VAL A 33 -0.99 12.37 -3.73
CA VAL A 33 -1.61 11.06 -3.56
C VAL A 33 -0.62 9.94 -3.81
N ILE A 34 -0.71 8.91 -3.01
CA ILE A 34 -0.06 7.61 -3.18
C ILE A 34 -1.15 6.65 -3.67
N GLU A 35 -0.94 6.05 -4.84
CA GLU A 35 -1.81 5.00 -5.35
C GLU A 35 -1.34 3.63 -4.85
N LEU A 36 -2.31 2.86 -4.37
CA LEU A 36 -2.14 1.49 -3.88
C LEU A 36 -3.11 0.57 -4.60
N ASP A 37 -2.63 -0.59 -5.01
CA ASP A 37 -3.49 -1.61 -5.61
C ASP A 37 -3.84 -2.67 -4.56
N VAL A 38 -5.14 -2.96 -4.43
CA VAL A 38 -5.61 -4.08 -3.62
C VAL A 38 -5.60 -5.31 -4.51
N MET A 39 -4.68 -6.21 -4.21
CA MET A 39 -4.45 -7.44 -4.96
C MET A 39 -5.05 -8.63 -4.23
N THR A 40 -5.33 -9.70 -4.97
CA THR A 40 -5.70 -11.01 -4.44
C THR A 40 -5.15 -12.11 -5.31
N VAL A 41 -5.08 -13.32 -4.76
CA VAL A 41 -4.70 -14.52 -5.50
C VAL A 41 -5.92 -15.43 -5.58
N SER A 42 -6.31 -15.81 -6.79
CA SER A 42 -7.42 -16.77 -7.00
C SER A 42 -7.06 -18.16 -6.51
N GLU A 43 -8.01 -19.09 -6.52
CA GLU A 43 -7.77 -20.50 -6.20
C GLU A 43 -6.82 -21.20 -7.19
N GLU A 44 -6.66 -20.62 -8.38
CA GLU A 44 -5.77 -21.08 -9.45
C GLU A 44 -4.38 -20.40 -9.40
N ASP A 45 -4.04 -19.76 -8.28
CA ASP A 45 -2.78 -19.01 -8.08
C ASP A 45 -2.55 -17.86 -9.08
N VAL A 46 -3.63 -17.23 -9.54
CA VAL A 46 -3.56 -16.07 -10.44
C VAL A 46 -3.74 -14.78 -9.64
N GLU A 47 -2.74 -13.90 -9.73
CA GLU A 47 -2.82 -12.54 -9.17
C GLU A 47 -3.85 -11.69 -9.92
N ARG A 48 -4.72 -11.01 -9.16
CA ARG A 48 -5.75 -10.13 -9.70
C ARG A 48 -5.87 -8.86 -8.87
N LYS A 49 -6.00 -7.73 -9.55
CA LYS A 49 -6.33 -6.45 -8.93
C LYS A 49 -7.83 -6.36 -8.66
N ILE A 50 -8.20 -6.04 -7.43
CA ILE A 50 -9.59 -5.78 -7.01
C ILE A 50 -9.93 -4.31 -7.27
N CYS A 51 -9.11 -3.38 -6.76
CA CYS A 51 -9.31 -1.93 -6.93
C CYS A 51 -8.00 -1.14 -6.71
N SER A 52 -8.02 0.14 -7.06
CA SER A 52 -7.03 1.13 -6.60
C SER A 52 -7.58 1.88 -5.37
N LEU A 53 -6.72 2.14 -4.40
CA LEU A 53 -6.94 3.06 -3.30
C LEU A 53 -5.99 4.24 -3.44
N TYR A 54 -6.48 5.43 -3.11
CA TYR A 54 -5.67 6.65 -3.06
C TYR A 54 -5.57 7.12 -1.62
N ILE A 55 -4.34 7.19 -1.12
CA ILE A 55 -4.05 7.76 0.20
C ILE A 55 -3.32 9.08 -0.02
N THR A 56 -3.70 10.13 0.69
CA THR A 56 -2.97 11.39 0.63
C THR A 56 -1.80 11.35 1.61
N ARG A 57 -0.70 12.04 1.26
CA ARG A 57 0.48 12.13 2.12
C ARG A 57 0.14 12.62 3.53
N GLU A 58 -0.76 13.59 3.65
CA GLU A 58 -1.16 14.19 4.93
C GLU A 58 -1.81 13.15 5.86
N LYS A 59 -2.69 12.30 5.31
CA LYS A 59 -3.30 11.21 6.09
C LYS A 59 -2.29 10.17 6.51
N LEU A 60 -1.34 9.84 5.63
CA LEU A 60 -0.29 8.87 5.95
C LEU A 60 0.61 9.39 7.08
N LEU A 61 1.04 10.66 7.03
CA LEU A 61 1.82 11.29 8.09
C LEU A 61 1.07 11.28 9.43
N ALA A 62 -0.21 11.66 9.42
CA ALA A 62 -1.04 11.63 10.63
C ALA A 62 -1.14 10.24 11.26
N VAL A 63 -1.14 9.17 10.46
CA VAL A 63 -1.11 7.78 10.97
C VAL A 63 0.27 7.43 11.52
N LEU A 64 1.35 7.86 10.87
CA LEU A 64 2.71 7.61 11.37
C LEU A 64 2.96 8.29 12.71
N ASP A 65 2.39 9.46 12.94
CA ASP A 65 2.48 10.18 14.23
C ASP A 65 1.79 9.43 15.40
N LEU A 66 0.89 8.47 15.09
CA LEU A 66 0.26 7.59 16.09
C LEU A 66 1.15 6.41 16.48
N ILE A 67 2.20 6.13 15.72
CA ILE A 67 3.13 5.05 16.01
C ILE A 67 4.10 5.60 17.05
N GLU A 68 3.95 5.16 18.30
CA GLU A 68 4.92 5.47 19.35
C GLU A 68 6.32 5.07 18.86
N PRO A 69 7.33 5.94 18.95
CA PRO A 69 8.68 5.55 18.62
C PRO A 69 9.02 4.35 19.49
N ALA A 70 9.50 3.26 18.86
CA ALA A 70 9.88 2.06 19.57
C ALA A 70 10.79 2.48 20.73
N SER A 71 10.28 2.44 21.96
CA SER A 71 11.09 2.69 23.13
C SER A 71 12.17 1.61 23.08
N TYR A 72 13.41 2.02 22.85
CA TYR A 72 14.55 1.12 22.98
C TYR A 72 14.53 0.59 24.42
N ALA A 73 13.98 -0.61 24.59
CA ALA A 73 14.02 -1.38 25.82
C ALA A 73 15.30 -2.21 25.85
#